data_AF-A0A6C0D2D3-F1
#
_entry.id   AF-A0A6C0D2D3-F1
#
_cell.length_a   1.000
_cell.length_b   1.000
_cell.length_c   1.000
_cell.angle_alpha   90.00
_cell.angle_beta   90.00
_cell.angle_gamma   90.00
#
_symmetry.space_group_name_H-M   'P 1'
#
loop_
_entity.id
_entity.type
_entity.pdbx_description
1 polymer ?
#
loop_
_entity_poly.entity_id
_entity_poly.type
_entity_poly.pdbx_seq_one_letter_code
_entity_poly.pdbx_strand_id
1 'polypeptide(L)'
;MNKYDILGYVVIFLVLAASAYMYFDSSDSFNLKCIVSTVDGNKYCIRERAKETAAADLLANVTEKCKELVKYMNQKHPDDERVKRLVAGFNPQKVMETLPNSSYTAYSENKGEKVAFCLNRSKNNNDDLIDMNTLMFVAIHELSHIMTESIGHKSDFWENFKWLLENAKNAGIHDPVDYKNSPKEYCGMQIKDNPYYDV
;
A
#
# COMPACT_ATOMS: atom_id res chain seq x y z
N MET A 1 -51.18 -16.37 -18.36
CA MET A 1 -50.13 -15.49 -17.81
C MET A 1 -50.54 -14.07 -18.09
N ASN A 2 -50.79 -13.28 -17.06
CA ASN A 2 -51.29 -11.92 -17.24
C ASN A 2 -50.15 -11.03 -17.76
N LYS A 3 -50.46 -9.91 -18.42
CA LYS A 3 -49.42 -9.01 -18.98
C LYS A 3 -48.44 -8.51 -17.92
N TYR A 4 -48.91 -8.40 -16.69
CA TYR A 4 -48.11 -8.03 -15.52
C TYR A 4 -47.12 -9.13 -15.08
N ASP A 5 -47.49 -10.41 -15.21
CA ASP A 5 -46.59 -11.53 -14.90
C ASP A 5 -45.44 -11.58 -15.90
N ILE A 6 -45.74 -11.38 -17.19
CA ILE A 6 -44.74 -11.33 -18.26
C ILE A 6 -43.76 -10.17 -18.02
N LEU A 7 -44.28 -8.99 -17.67
CA LEU A 7 -43.45 -7.83 -17.35
C LEU A 7 -42.56 -8.09 -16.13
N GLY A 8 -43.09 -8.75 -15.09
CA GLY A 8 -42.33 -9.16 -13.91
C GLY A 8 -41.16 -10.08 -14.25
N TYR A 9 -41.37 -11.11 -15.06
CA TYR A 9 -40.30 -12.02 -15.51
C TYR A 9 -39.23 -11.30 -16.35
N VAL A 10 -39.61 -10.33 -17.19
CA VAL A 10 -38.67 -9.53 -17.98
C VAL A 10 -37.78 -8.67 -17.09
N VAL A 11 -38.35 -8.02 -16.06
CA VAL A 11 -37.57 -7.21 -15.12
C VAL A 11 -36.62 -8.09 -14.30
N ILE A 12 -37.08 -9.25 -13.83
CA ILE A 12 -36.22 -10.20 -13.09
C ILE A 12 -35.07 -10.68 -13.98
N PHE A 13 -35.35 -11.03 -15.24
CA PHE A 13 -34.30 -11.42 -16.18
C PHE A 13 -33.30 -10.31 -16.43
N LEU A 14 -33.74 -9.05 -16.58
CA LEU A 14 -32.84 -7.90 -16.75
C LEU A 14 -31.97 -7.66 -15.52
N VAL A 15 -32.53 -7.78 -14.30
CA VAL A 15 -31.75 -7.68 -13.06
C VAL A 15 -30.73 -8.81 -12.98
N LEU A 16 -31.13 -10.05 -13.24
CA LEU A 16 -30.21 -11.20 -13.24
C LEU A 16 -29.14 -11.08 -14.32
N ALA A 17 -29.47 -10.61 -15.51
CA ALA A 17 -28.52 -10.37 -16.59
C ALA A 17 -27.56 -9.24 -16.24
N ALA A 18 -28.03 -8.15 -15.60
CA ALA A 18 -27.17 -7.07 -15.10
C ALA A 18 -26.26 -7.56 -13.96
N SER A 19 -26.78 -8.34 -13.01
CA SER A 19 -25.98 -8.94 -11.94
C SER A 19 -24.96 -9.94 -12.47
N ALA A 20 -25.33 -10.76 -13.46
CA ALA A 20 -24.41 -11.67 -14.12
C ALA A 20 -23.35 -10.91 -14.92
N TYR A 21 -23.74 -9.89 -15.68
CA TYR A 21 -22.82 -9.01 -16.38
C TYR A 21 -21.84 -8.35 -15.40
N MET A 22 -22.33 -7.75 -14.31
CA MET A 22 -21.47 -7.18 -13.28
C MET A 22 -20.59 -8.24 -12.62
N TYR A 23 -21.06 -9.46 -12.40
CA TYR A 23 -20.26 -10.55 -11.84
C TYR A 23 -19.16 -11.02 -12.79
N PHE A 24 -19.45 -11.16 -14.09
CA PHE A 24 -18.47 -11.57 -15.10
C PHE A 24 -17.50 -10.44 -15.47
N ASP A 25 -17.94 -9.19 -15.57
CA ASP A 25 -17.10 -7.99 -15.71
C ASP A 25 -16.22 -7.80 -14.45
N SER A 26 -16.77 -8.12 -13.27
CA SER A 26 -16.01 -8.18 -12.02
C SER A 26 -15.13 -9.45 -11.90
N SER A 27 -15.21 -10.42 -12.81
CA SER A 27 -14.47 -11.69 -12.68
C SER A 27 -13.05 -11.62 -13.25
N ASP A 28 -12.80 -10.72 -14.21
CA ASP A 28 -11.44 -10.23 -14.51
C ASP A 28 -10.90 -9.37 -13.34
N SER A 29 -11.73 -9.04 -12.33
CA SER A 29 -11.35 -8.16 -11.22
C SER A 29 -10.70 -8.83 -10.00
N PHE A 30 -10.40 -10.13 -10.04
CA PHE A 30 -9.43 -10.74 -9.12
C PHE A 30 -7.98 -10.53 -9.64
N ASN A 31 -7.67 -9.25 -9.87
CA ASN A 31 -6.55 -8.69 -10.65
C ASN A 31 -5.12 -8.92 -10.10
N LEU A 32 -4.94 -9.75 -9.07
CA LEU A 32 -3.63 -9.96 -8.46
C LEU A 32 -3.17 -11.40 -8.63
N LYS A 33 -2.03 -11.55 -9.29
CA LYS A 33 -1.31 -12.80 -9.40
C LYS A 33 -0.31 -12.89 -8.25
N CYS A 34 -0.38 -13.98 -7.50
CA CYS A 34 0.50 -14.17 -6.36
C CYS A 34 1.66 -15.10 -6.73
N ILE A 35 2.88 -14.57 -6.75
CA ILE A 35 4.10 -15.29 -7.11
C ILE A 35 5.10 -15.29 -5.95
N VAL A 36 6.06 -16.22 -5.99
CA VAL A 36 7.13 -16.31 -4.99
C VAL A 36 8.25 -15.34 -5.34
N SER A 37 8.65 -14.48 -4.41
CA SER A 37 9.80 -13.59 -4.58
C SER A 37 11.10 -14.39 -4.57
N THR A 38 12.05 -13.95 -5.39
CA THR A 38 13.41 -14.51 -5.41
C THR A 38 14.30 -13.96 -4.28
N VAL A 39 13.84 -12.93 -3.58
CA VAL A 39 14.59 -12.22 -2.51
C VAL A 39 14.49 -12.97 -1.18
N ASP A 40 13.29 -13.35 -0.77
CA ASP A 40 13.02 -13.92 0.56
C ASP A 40 12.23 -15.24 0.53
N GLY A 41 11.80 -15.70 -0.65
CA GLY A 41 11.00 -16.91 -0.81
C GLY A 41 9.54 -16.78 -0.34
N ASN A 42 9.08 -15.59 0.05
CA ASN A 42 7.69 -15.34 0.41
C ASN A 42 6.82 -15.11 -0.82
N LYS A 43 5.50 -15.32 -0.66
CA LYS A 43 4.52 -15.14 -1.72
C LYS A 43 3.92 -13.75 -1.66
N TYR A 44 4.03 -12.98 -2.75
CA TYR A 44 3.49 -11.64 -2.89
C TYR A 44 2.46 -11.57 -4.01
N CYS A 45 1.35 -10.88 -3.75
CA CYS A 45 0.26 -10.67 -4.71
C CYS A 45 0.45 -9.33 -5.42
N ILE A 46 0.72 -9.39 -6.73
CA ILE A 46 1.03 -8.25 -7.59
C ILE A 46 0.06 -8.19 -8.77
N ARG A 47 -0.08 -7.03 -9.41
CA ARG A 47 -0.86 -6.90 -10.64
C ARG A 47 -0.15 -7.60 -11.78
N GLU A 48 -0.91 -8.28 -12.63
CA GLU A 48 -0.39 -8.91 -13.84
C GLU A 48 0.28 -7.88 -14.76
N ARG A 49 1.52 -8.16 -15.17
CA ARG A 49 2.39 -7.27 -15.96
C ARG A 49 3.55 -8.07 -16.57
N ALA A 50 4.34 -7.48 -17.47
CA ALA A 50 5.48 -8.19 -18.04
C ALA A 50 6.58 -8.47 -16.98
N LYS A 51 6.75 -7.54 -16.04
CA LYS A 51 7.78 -7.59 -14.98
C LYS A 51 7.27 -8.14 -13.64
N GLU A 52 6.59 -9.29 -13.65
CA GLU A 52 5.97 -9.86 -12.44
C GLU A 52 6.98 -10.09 -11.31
N THR A 53 8.08 -10.79 -11.60
CA THR A 53 9.13 -11.10 -10.59
C THR A 53 9.72 -9.83 -9.98
N ALA A 54 9.99 -8.80 -10.80
CA ALA A 54 10.53 -7.54 -10.31
C ALA A 54 9.56 -6.81 -9.36
N ALA A 55 8.24 -6.89 -9.62
CA ALA A 55 7.23 -6.32 -8.72
C ALA A 55 7.16 -7.08 -7.39
N ALA A 56 7.19 -8.42 -7.43
CA ALA A 56 7.21 -9.23 -6.21
C ALA A 56 8.49 -9.01 -5.39
N ASP A 57 9.65 -8.92 -6.06
CA ASP A 57 10.93 -8.65 -5.41
C ASP A 57 10.99 -7.21 -4.85
N LEU A 58 10.34 -6.24 -5.51
CA LEU A 58 10.20 -4.89 -4.98
C LEU A 58 9.38 -4.88 -3.67
N LEU A 59 8.27 -5.64 -3.62
CA LEU A 59 7.48 -5.82 -2.39
C LEU A 59 8.28 -6.54 -1.30
N ALA A 60 9.03 -7.59 -1.64
CA ALA A 60 9.86 -8.31 -0.69
C ALA A 60 10.91 -7.38 -0.07
N ASN A 61 11.65 -6.64 -0.89
CA ASN A 61 12.68 -5.73 -0.43
C ASN A 61 12.12 -4.59 0.45
N VAL A 62 10.98 -3.98 0.09
CA VAL A 62 10.38 -2.95 0.97
C VAL A 62 9.85 -3.57 2.26
N THR A 63 9.30 -4.79 2.21
CA THR A 63 8.83 -5.51 3.41
C THR A 63 9.98 -5.79 4.37
N GLU A 64 11.13 -6.25 3.87
CA GLU A 64 12.32 -6.46 4.69
C GLU A 64 12.80 -5.15 5.34
N LYS A 65 12.85 -4.04 4.59
CA LYS A 65 13.19 -2.72 5.14
C LYS A 65 12.19 -2.24 6.19
N CYS A 66 10.90 -2.50 6.02
CA CYS A 66 9.88 -2.22 7.04
C CYS A 66 10.12 -3.05 8.31
N LYS A 67 10.41 -4.35 8.17
CA LYS A 67 10.75 -5.22 9.32
C LYS A 67 11.98 -4.71 10.06
N GLU A 68 13.01 -4.31 9.33
CA GLU A 68 14.23 -3.70 9.90
C GLU A 68 13.90 -2.43 10.68
N LEU A 69 13.06 -1.55 10.13
CA LEU A 69 12.67 -0.31 10.80
C LEU A 69 11.84 -0.58 12.06
N VAL A 70 10.83 -1.44 11.99
CA VAL A 70 10.01 -1.83 13.14
C VAL A 70 10.88 -2.45 14.24
N LYS A 71 11.82 -3.31 13.87
CA LYS A 71 12.80 -3.90 14.80
C LYS A 71 13.71 -2.83 15.41
N TYR A 72 14.23 -1.90 14.61
CA TYR A 72 15.07 -0.80 15.07
C TYR A 72 14.33 0.08 16.09
N MET A 73 13.08 0.45 15.79
CA MET A 73 12.23 1.20 16.70
C MET A 73 12.02 0.48 18.03
N ASN A 74 11.70 -0.83 17.97
CA ASN A 74 11.51 -1.63 19.18
C ASN A 74 12.78 -1.74 20.03
N GLN A 75 13.96 -1.82 19.39
CA GLN A 75 15.23 -1.90 20.10
C GLN A 75 15.63 -0.57 20.76
N LYS A 76 15.33 0.56 20.10
CA LYS A 76 15.70 1.89 20.60
C LYS A 76 14.69 2.47 21.58
N HIS A 77 13.42 2.15 21.40
CA HIS A 77 12.30 2.75 22.12
C HIS A 77 11.28 1.68 22.57
N PRO A 78 11.71 0.63 23.31
CA PRO A 78 10.84 -0.51 23.67
C PRO A 78 9.64 -0.12 24.56
N ASP A 79 9.80 0.92 25.37
CA ASP A 79 8.79 1.34 26.34
C ASP A 79 7.78 2.37 25.79
N ASP A 80 8.01 2.90 24.58
CA ASP A 80 7.12 3.88 23.96
C ASP A 80 5.85 3.18 23.43
N GLU A 81 4.68 3.60 23.91
CA GLU A 81 3.39 3.02 23.53
C GLU A 81 3.11 3.09 22.02
N ARG A 82 3.63 4.11 21.33
CA ARG A 82 3.50 4.23 19.87
C ARG A 82 4.28 3.12 19.17
N VAL A 83 5.47 2.80 19.68
CA VAL A 83 6.31 1.72 19.14
C VAL A 83 5.69 0.36 19.44
N LYS A 84 5.11 0.16 20.63
CA LYS A 84 4.36 -1.08 20.94
C LYS A 84 3.21 -1.30 19.96
N ARG A 85 2.46 -0.26 19.61
CA ARG A 85 1.42 -0.33 18.56
C ARG A 85 2.00 -0.64 17.19
N LEU A 86 3.11 0.01 16.81
CA LEU A 86 3.79 -0.26 15.55
C LEU A 86 4.20 -1.74 15.43
N VAL A 87 4.82 -2.29 16.47
CA VAL A 87 5.29 -3.69 16.52
C VAL A 87 4.13 -4.67 16.51
N ALA A 88 3.08 -4.39 17.28
CA ALA A 88 1.91 -5.28 17.35
C ALA A 88 1.04 -5.22 16.08
N GLY A 89 1.00 -4.06 15.40
CA GLY A 89 0.14 -3.82 14.26
C GLY A 89 0.74 -4.22 12.92
N PHE A 90 2.06 -4.06 12.70
CA PHE A 90 2.65 -4.35 11.40
C PHE A 90 2.74 -5.86 11.14
N ASN A 91 1.96 -6.34 10.16
CA ASN A 91 2.03 -7.72 9.68
C ASN A 91 2.84 -7.85 8.37
N PRO A 92 4.11 -8.30 8.41
CA PRO A 92 4.93 -8.42 7.21
C PRO A 92 4.45 -9.51 6.24
N GLN A 93 3.59 -10.44 6.68
CA GLN A 93 3.04 -11.49 5.80
C GLN A 93 1.84 -11.02 4.98
N LYS A 94 1.34 -9.80 5.23
CA LYS A 94 0.15 -9.24 4.58
C LYS A 94 0.48 -7.94 3.86
N VAL A 95 1.62 -7.93 3.16
CA VAL A 95 2.03 -6.86 2.26
C VAL A 95 1.73 -7.26 0.81
N MET A 96 1.04 -6.41 0.06
CA MET A 96 0.62 -6.71 -1.31
C MET A 96 0.55 -5.46 -2.19
N GLU A 97 0.30 -5.66 -3.48
CA GLU A 97 0.00 -4.54 -4.37
C GLU A 97 -1.48 -4.12 -4.29
N THR A 98 -1.76 -2.83 -4.46
CA THR A 98 -3.14 -2.33 -4.60
C THR A 98 -3.78 -2.83 -5.90
N LEU A 99 -5.11 -2.92 -5.93
CA LEU A 99 -5.83 -3.30 -7.16
C LEU A 99 -5.67 -2.23 -8.27
N PRO A 100 -5.71 -2.60 -9.57
CA PRO A 100 -5.58 -1.66 -10.68
C PRO A 100 -6.61 -0.52 -10.66
N ASN A 101 -7.83 -0.82 -10.20
CA ASN A 101 -8.94 0.12 -10.07
C ASN A 101 -9.01 0.82 -8.69
N SER A 102 -8.01 0.61 -7.83
CA SER A 102 -7.95 1.26 -6.51
C SER A 102 -7.90 2.79 -6.68
N SER A 103 -8.75 3.48 -5.91
CA SER A 103 -8.67 4.94 -5.75
C SER A 103 -7.49 5.37 -4.87
N TYR A 104 -6.92 4.43 -4.10
CA TYR A 104 -5.81 4.66 -3.18
C TYR A 104 -4.48 4.19 -3.81
N THR A 105 -3.43 4.99 -3.61
CA THR A 105 -2.06 4.68 -4.06
C THR A 105 -1.27 3.86 -3.02
N ALA A 106 -1.64 3.94 -1.76
CA ALA A 106 -1.25 3.03 -0.69
C ALA A 106 -2.34 3.04 0.39
N TYR A 107 -2.40 1.99 1.20
CA TYR A 107 -3.27 1.95 2.37
C TYR A 107 -2.83 0.90 3.38
N SER A 108 -3.24 1.09 4.62
CA SER A 108 -3.17 0.12 5.71
C SER A 108 -4.57 -0.18 6.25
N GLU A 109 -4.96 -1.45 6.29
CA GLU A 109 -6.23 -1.91 6.84
C GLU A 109 -6.06 -2.27 8.32
N ASN A 110 -7.07 -1.96 9.15
CA ASN A 110 -7.15 -2.37 10.55
C ASN A 110 -5.86 -2.14 11.36
N LYS A 111 -5.22 -0.97 11.18
CA LYS A 111 -3.96 -0.63 11.84
C LYS A 111 -2.84 -1.65 11.57
N GLY A 112 -2.71 -2.12 10.33
CA GLY A 112 -1.54 -2.86 9.86
C GLY A 112 -1.74 -4.34 9.61
N GLU A 113 -2.98 -4.84 9.79
CA GLU A 113 -3.33 -6.23 9.45
C GLU A 113 -3.00 -6.55 8.00
N LYS A 114 -3.19 -5.56 7.11
CA LYS A 114 -2.74 -5.60 5.72
C LYS A 114 -2.21 -4.23 5.32
N VAL A 115 -1.12 -4.22 4.57
CA VAL A 115 -0.59 -3.01 3.93
C VAL A 115 -0.51 -3.24 2.43
N ALA A 116 -0.98 -2.28 1.64
CA ALA A 116 -0.95 -2.37 0.20
C ALA A 116 -0.29 -1.13 -0.42
N PHE A 117 0.53 -1.36 -1.44
CA PHE A 117 1.25 -0.30 -2.16
C PHE A 117 0.92 -0.36 -3.64
N CYS A 118 0.87 0.77 -4.31
CA CYS A 118 0.89 0.82 -5.76
C CYS A 118 2.34 0.80 -6.21
N LEU A 119 2.71 -0.12 -7.10
CA LEU A 119 4.13 -0.30 -7.46
C LEU A 119 4.55 0.50 -8.68
N ASN A 120 3.67 1.35 -9.22
CA ASN A 120 3.91 2.06 -10.47
C ASN A 120 4.38 3.49 -10.21
N ARG A 121 5.21 4.03 -11.10
CA ARG A 121 5.53 5.46 -11.07
C ARG A 121 4.34 6.32 -11.52
N SER A 122 3.68 5.94 -12.61
CA SER A 122 2.51 6.64 -13.14
C SER A 122 1.28 5.71 -13.15
N LYS A 123 0.09 6.30 -13.13
CA LYS A 123 -1.17 5.51 -13.04
C LYS A 123 -1.40 4.62 -14.27
N ASN A 124 -0.99 5.10 -15.46
CA ASN A 124 -1.32 4.47 -16.74
C ASN A 124 -0.19 3.59 -17.30
N ASN A 125 0.92 3.43 -16.58
CA ASN A 125 2.04 2.58 -17.00
C ASN A 125 2.30 1.50 -15.95
N ASN A 126 1.92 0.26 -16.27
CA ASN A 126 2.06 -0.87 -15.35
C ASN A 126 3.45 -1.52 -15.36
N ASP A 127 4.33 -1.16 -16.31
CA ASP A 127 5.68 -1.74 -16.42
C ASP A 127 6.79 -0.79 -15.93
N ASP A 128 6.44 0.44 -15.57
CA ASP A 128 7.33 1.44 -14.97
C ASP A 128 7.19 1.42 -13.45
N LEU A 129 8.00 0.57 -12.81
CA LEU A 129 8.00 0.40 -11.37
C LEU A 129 8.58 1.62 -10.65
N ILE A 130 8.01 1.94 -9.50
CA ILE A 130 8.51 3.02 -8.63
C ILE A 130 9.90 2.66 -8.07
N ASP A 131 10.73 3.68 -7.83
CA ASP A 131 12.02 3.47 -7.18
C ASP A 131 11.86 3.11 -5.69
N MET A 132 12.79 2.30 -5.18
CA MET A 132 12.77 1.80 -3.81
C MET A 132 12.75 2.92 -2.76
N ASN A 133 13.43 4.05 -3.01
CA ASN A 133 13.53 5.10 -2.00
C ASN A 133 12.19 5.83 -1.85
N THR A 134 11.51 6.13 -2.95
CA THR A 134 10.16 6.68 -2.93
C THR A 134 9.15 5.68 -2.37
N LEU A 135 9.25 4.39 -2.72
CA LEU A 135 8.37 3.37 -2.15
C LEU A 135 8.58 3.24 -0.63
N MET A 136 9.81 3.32 -0.15
CA MET A 136 10.09 3.30 1.29
C MET A 136 9.51 4.53 2.00
N PHE A 137 9.56 5.71 1.40
CA PHE A 137 8.89 6.90 1.96
C PHE A 137 7.38 6.67 2.15
N VAL A 138 6.72 6.09 1.14
CA VAL A 138 5.29 5.70 1.21
C VAL A 138 5.05 4.59 2.22
N ALA A 139 5.96 3.62 2.34
CA ALA A 139 5.86 2.56 3.34
C ALA A 139 5.97 3.12 4.76
N ILE A 140 6.86 4.08 5.00
CA ILE A 140 6.98 4.77 6.29
C ILE A 140 5.71 5.57 6.61
N HIS A 141 5.06 6.16 5.61
CA HIS A 141 3.74 6.80 5.77
C HIS A 141 2.70 5.81 6.30
N GLU A 142 2.60 4.62 5.70
CA GLU A 142 1.66 3.59 6.17
C GLU A 142 2.03 3.05 7.56
N LEU A 143 3.32 2.85 7.86
CA LEU A 143 3.76 2.50 9.21
C LEU A 143 3.38 3.59 10.24
N SER A 144 3.36 4.85 9.82
CA SER A 144 2.93 5.97 10.68
C SER A 144 1.44 5.89 10.99
N HIS A 145 0.60 5.43 10.07
CA HIS A 145 -0.82 5.16 10.33
C HIS A 145 -1.03 4.03 11.35
N ILE A 146 -0.17 3.01 11.33
CA ILE A 146 -0.18 1.90 12.31
C ILE A 146 0.24 2.39 13.69
N MET A 147 1.31 3.19 13.76
CA MET A 147 1.88 3.74 14.98
C MET A 147 0.96 4.74 15.70
N THR A 148 0.17 5.48 14.91
CA THR A 148 -0.68 6.58 15.38
C THR A 148 -2.01 6.06 15.90
N GLU A 149 -2.48 6.60 17.03
CA GLU A 149 -3.78 6.23 17.60
C GLU A 149 -4.93 6.88 16.82
N SER A 150 -4.80 8.16 16.49
CA SER A 150 -5.81 8.88 15.73
C SER A 150 -5.98 8.34 14.30
N ILE A 151 -7.11 8.71 13.68
CA ILE A 151 -7.44 8.38 12.29
C ILE A 151 -7.22 9.62 11.44
N GLY A 152 -6.62 9.42 10.26
CA GLY A 152 -6.25 10.46 9.31
C GLY A 152 -4.88 11.07 9.60
N HIS A 153 -4.64 12.26 9.04
CA HIS A 153 -3.35 12.96 9.09
C HIS A 153 -3.40 14.13 10.09
N LYS A 154 -3.70 13.83 11.36
CA LYS A 154 -3.68 14.80 12.47
C LYS A 154 -2.23 15.09 12.94
N SER A 155 -2.05 16.00 13.89
CA SER A 155 -0.71 16.40 14.37
C SER A 155 0.11 15.22 14.88
N ASP A 156 -0.50 14.31 15.64
CA ASP A 156 0.14 13.10 16.16
C ASP A 156 0.61 12.16 15.03
N PHE A 157 -0.13 12.09 13.91
CA PHE A 157 0.32 11.37 12.72
C PHE A 157 1.60 11.99 12.14
N TRP A 158 1.61 13.32 11.93
CA TRP A 158 2.76 13.99 11.30
C TRP A 158 4.00 13.96 12.18
N GLU A 159 3.83 14.08 13.50
CA GLU A 159 4.92 13.89 14.48
C GLU A 159 5.50 12.48 14.40
N ASN A 160 4.64 11.44 14.36
CA ASN A 160 5.10 10.06 14.23
C ASN A 160 5.75 9.79 12.87
N PHE A 161 5.23 10.39 11.80
CA PHE A 161 5.77 10.22 10.46
C PHE A 161 7.17 10.83 10.34
N LYS A 162 7.35 12.07 10.80
CA LYS A 162 8.66 12.70 10.90
C LYS A 162 9.61 11.86 11.76
N TRP A 163 9.16 11.40 12.92
CA TRP A 163 9.97 10.61 13.83
C TRP A 163 10.42 9.27 13.23
N LEU A 164 9.55 8.58 12.48
CA LEU A 164 9.93 7.35 11.77
C LEU A 164 10.91 7.62 10.63
N LEU A 165 10.76 8.72 9.89
CA LEU A 165 11.71 9.12 8.84
C LEU A 165 13.10 9.41 9.40
N GLU A 166 13.18 10.14 10.52
CA GLU A 166 14.44 10.41 11.22
C GLU A 166 15.12 9.11 11.70
N ASN A 167 14.35 8.20 12.30
CA ASN A 167 14.88 6.91 12.73
C ASN A 167 15.29 6.01 11.56
N ALA A 168 14.54 6.01 10.45
CA ALA A 168 14.89 5.28 9.25
C ALA A 168 16.19 5.81 8.62
N LYS A 169 16.42 7.13 8.64
CA LYS A 169 17.69 7.74 8.24
C LYS A 169 18.83 7.33 9.17
N ASN A 170 18.64 7.43 10.47
CA ASN A 170 19.64 7.04 11.47
C ASN A 170 20.02 5.56 11.39
N ALA A 171 19.07 4.70 11.02
CA ALA A 171 19.29 3.27 10.81
C ALA A 171 19.91 2.93 9.44
N GLY A 172 20.04 3.91 8.51
CA GLY A 172 20.50 3.68 7.14
C GLY A 172 19.50 2.93 6.26
N ILE A 173 18.21 2.91 6.64
CA ILE A 173 17.15 2.17 5.93
C ILE A 173 16.56 2.98 4.78
N HIS A 174 16.43 4.29 4.98
CA HIS A 174 15.88 5.26 4.02
C HIS A 174 16.70 6.55 4.01
N ASP A 175 16.92 7.10 2.83
CA ASP A 175 17.52 8.43 2.66
C ASP A 175 16.42 9.43 2.26
N PRO A 176 15.96 10.30 3.19
CA PRO A 176 14.93 11.29 2.88
C PRO A 176 15.33 12.16 1.69
N VAL A 177 14.35 12.49 0.86
CA VAL A 177 14.49 13.39 -0.28
C VAL A 177 13.65 14.62 -0.01
N ASP A 178 14.21 15.79 -0.27
CA ASP A 178 13.49 17.05 -0.23
C ASP A 178 12.59 17.17 -1.48
N TYR A 179 11.36 16.69 -1.32
CA TYR A 179 10.37 16.70 -2.39
C TYR A 179 9.84 18.10 -2.74
N LYS A 180 10.12 19.15 -1.93
CA LYS A 180 9.81 20.53 -2.31
C LYS A 180 10.72 20.97 -3.47
N ASN A 181 11.98 20.54 -3.44
CA ASN A 181 12.98 20.85 -4.46
C ASN A 181 13.08 19.78 -5.57
N SER A 182 12.77 18.51 -5.28
CA SER A 182 12.82 17.40 -6.24
C SER A 182 11.56 16.54 -6.17
N PRO A 183 10.40 17.07 -6.61
CA PRO A 183 9.13 16.35 -6.53
C PRO A 183 9.17 15.03 -7.32
N LYS A 184 8.43 14.03 -6.83
CA LYS A 184 8.35 12.70 -7.45
C LYS A 184 6.92 12.34 -7.80
N GLU A 185 6.75 11.68 -8.93
CA GLU A 185 5.48 11.08 -9.29
C GLU A 185 5.37 9.69 -8.65
N TYR A 186 4.22 9.40 -8.05
CA TYR A 186 3.88 8.10 -7.49
C TYR A 186 2.45 7.76 -7.86
N CYS A 187 2.21 6.73 -8.67
CA CYS A 187 0.90 6.31 -9.14
C CYS A 187 -0.03 7.45 -9.62
N GLY A 188 0.52 8.44 -10.33
CA GLY A 188 -0.21 9.57 -10.89
C GLY A 188 -0.50 10.71 -9.91
N MET A 189 -0.06 10.63 -8.66
CA MET A 189 0.03 11.77 -7.75
C MET A 189 1.46 12.30 -7.68
N GLN A 190 1.61 13.54 -7.21
CA GLN A 190 2.90 14.18 -7.01
C GLN A 190 3.21 14.26 -5.51
N ILE A 191 4.29 13.62 -5.09
CA ILE A 191 4.89 13.81 -3.77
C ILE A 191 5.74 15.08 -3.86
N LYS A 192 5.34 16.10 -3.11
CA LYS A 192 5.94 17.44 -3.13
C LYS A 192 6.42 17.91 -1.76
N ASP A 193 6.27 17.07 -0.74
CA ASP A 193 6.56 17.43 0.63
C ASP A 193 7.09 16.23 1.40
N ASN A 194 7.95 16.51 2.37
CA ASN A 194 8.56 15.53 3.24
C ASN A 194 8.77 16.15 4.62
N PRO A 195 8.03 15.71 5.66
CA PRO A 195 8.07 16.33 6.97
C PRO A 195 9.42 16.18 7.69
N TYR A 196 10.32 15.33 7.17
CA TYR A 196 11.71 15.28 7.62
C TYR A 196 12.40 16.66 7.52
N TYR A 197 12.05 17.47 6.53
CA TYR A 197 12.66 18.79 6.28
C TYR A 197 11.87 19.96 6.87
N ASP A 198 10.75 19.70 7.55
CA ASP A 198 9.99 20.75 8.21
C ASP A 198 10.69 21.15 9.52
N VAL A 199 10.76 22.46 9.77
CA VAL A 199 11.42 23.04 10.96
C VAL A 199 10.48 23.02 12.15
#